data_AF-A0A1R1AMH5-F1
#
_entry.id   AF-A0A1R1AMH5-F1
#
_cell.length_a   1.000
_cell.length_b   1.000
_cell.length_c   1.000
_cell.angle_alpha   90.00
_cell.angle_beta   90.00
_cell.angle_gamma   90.00
#
_symmetry.space_group_name_H-M   'P 1'
#
loop_
_entity.id
_entity.type
_entity.pdbx_description
1 polymer ?
#
loop_
_entity_poly.entity_id
_entity_poly.type
_entity_poly.pdbx_seq_one_letter_code
_entity_poly.pdbx_strand_id
1 'polypeptide(L)'
;MVTEKQQLLDTFEEWITFVTDLGRYDERIWNQSIAAGKWSVRDVTAHILRWDIYFYEEAILKVRAGLPLTVKHLDYNEFNEQAKIYSRSTSIAELVHEAASIRKRIIDTIAQLADEQYKADYVDADGHVFEVSQYIKDFIWHDQHHMEQIKRLLHFRIEEMSLNGWPALQTVVYDGWLLRFAEGYTKRSNSINPVYGSTLQLNAKISSCEELYEQKGIRSVFKITPFVQPTSLDEELATRGYELIDRTIVKTIHLSDALSPKAAEIWLEQEVSENWLDAVAVFSRLTDEQRSTTRKMLEQSPLDKCCAILHDNGIPVACGYAVIEDGWIGIYDIVTDPNYRNRGFGEQLVLHLLQWGKGRGATEGYLLVVKDNAAANRLYDKIGYVPQYEYWYRVKK
;
A
#
# COMPACT_ATOMS: atom_id res chain seq x y z
N MET A 1 14.31 -9.66 30.05
CA MET A 1 13.11 -9.94 29.25
C MET A 1 12.22 -8.72 29.34
N VAL A 2 11.64 -8.27 28.22
CA VAL A 2 10.66 -7.16 28.21
C VAL A 2 9.41 -7.64 28.96
N THR A 3 8.83 -6.82 29.85
CA THR A 3 7.63 -7.18 30.61
C THR A 3 6.40 -7.17 29.70
N GLU A 4 5.32 -7.88 30.06
CA GLU A 4 4.05 -7.84 29.31
C GLU A 4 3.54 -6.40 29.16
N LYS A 5 3.61 -5.60 30.24
CA LYS A 5 3.28 -4.17 30.23
C LYS A 5 4.04 -3.42 29.13
N GLN A 6 5.35 -3.61 29.04
CA GLN A 6 6.16 -2.90 28.05
C GLN A 6 5.85 -3.38 26.62
N GLN A 7 5.62 -4.68 26.41
CA GLN A 7 5.20 -5.19 25.09
C GLN A 7 3.87 -4.59 24.63
N LEU A 8 2.89 -4.49 25.53
CA LEU A 8 1.60 -3.86 25.23
C LEU A 8 1.77 -2.37 24.89
N LEU A 9 2.62 -1.64 25.63
CA LEU A 9 2.89 -0.23 25.34
C LEU A 9 3.60 -0.05 23.99
N ASP A 10 4.57 -0.90 23.65
CA ASP A 10 5.26 -0.88 22.36
C ASP A 10 4.27 -1.13 21.21
N THR A 11 3.34 -2.09 21.36
CA THR A 11 2.29 -2.33 20.36
C THR A 11 1.29 -1.18 20.29
N PHE A 12 0.94 -0.56 21.42
CA PHE A 12 0.02 0.58 21.46
C PHE A 12 0.62 1.86 20.83
N GLU A 13 1.95 1.97 20.79
CA GLU A 13 2.71 3.02 20.10
C GLU A 13 2.64 2.89 18.57
N GLU A 14 2.30 1.72 18.01
CA GLU A 14 2.16 1.52 16.55
C GLU A 14 1.20 2.54 15.91
N TRP A 15 0.15 2.95 16.62
CA TRP A 15 -0.77 4.00 16.19
C TRP A 15 -0.08 5.34 15.94
N ILE A 16 0.87 5.75 16.79
CA ILE A 16 1.61 7.01 16.64
C ILE A 16 2.42 6.98 15.35
N THR A 17 3.13 5.88 15.11
CA THR A 17 3.92 5.71 13.88
C THR A 17 3.01 5.73 12.66
N PHE A 18 1.90 5.00 12.72
CA PHE A 18 0.94 4.92 11.64
C PHE A 18 0.28 6.26 11.29
N VAL A 19 -0.26 6.99 12.27
CA VAL A 19 -0.96 8.26 12.02
C VAL A 19 0.01 9.34 11.56
N THR A 20 1.25 9.32 12.04
CA THR A 20 2.30 10.27 11.62
C THR A 20 2.69 10.05 10.16
N ASP A 21 2.89 8.79 9.75
CA ASP A 21 3.17 8.43 8.35
C ASP A 21 1.96 8.75 7.46
N LEU A 22 0.75 8.42 7.92
CA LEU A 22 -0.50 8.73 7.22
C LEU A 22 -0.67 10.25 6.97
N GLY A 23 -0.19 11.08 7.90
CA GLY A 23 -0.19 12.54 7.79
C GLY A 23 0.63 13.11 6.63
N ARG A 24 1.45 12.28 5.98
CA ARG A 24 2.27 12.66 4.83
C ARG A 24 1.51 12.54 3.50
N TYR A 25 0.43 11.77 3.47
CA TYR A 25 -0.41 11.63 2.28
C TYR A 25 -1.26 12.89 2.04
N ASP A 26 -1.57 13.12 0.77
CA ASP A 26 -2.41 14.22 0.32
C ASP A 26 -3.84 14.15 0.91
N GLU A 27 -4.48 15.32 1.04
CA GLU A 27 -5.83 15.46 1.58
C GLU A 27 -6.89 14.61 0.84
N ARG A 28 -6.67 14.30 -0.44
CA ARG A 28 -7.55 13.38 -1.19
C ARG A 28 -7.66 12.00 -0.55
N ILE A 29 -6.60 11.48 0.08
CA ILE A 29 -6.64 10.21 0.81
C ILE A 29 -7.44 10.39 2.11
N TRP A 30 -7.20 11.47 2.83
CA TRP A 30 -7.87 11.76 4.11
C TRP A 30 -9.38 11.92 3.98
N ASN A 31 -9.85 12.46 2.86
CA ASN A 31 -11.26 12.67 2.56
C ASN A 31 -11.95 11.45 1.91
N GLN A 32 -11.22 10.38 1.59
CA GLN A 32 -11.82 9.16 1.05
C GLN A 32 -12.43 8.29 2.15
N SER A 33 -13.62 7.74 1.87
CA SER A 33 -14.23 6.70 2.68
C SER A 33 -13.45 5.39 2.62
N ILE A 34 -13.23 4.75 3.76
CA ILE A 34 -12.56 3.44 3.85
C ILE A 34 -13.31 2.32 3.11
N ALA A 35 -14.62 2.51 2.88
CA ALA A 35 -15.46 1.73 1.98
C ALA A 35 -16.75 2.50 1.67
N ALA A 36 -17.53 2.05 0.69
CA ALA A 36 -18.83 2.66 0.36
C ALA A 36 -19.75 2.74 1.60
N GLY A 37 -20.23 3.95 1.90
CA GLY A 37 -21.09 4.22 3.06
C GLY A 37 -20.39 4.15 4.43
N LYS A 38 -19.06 4.05 4.46
CA LYS A 38 -18.25 4.07 5.68
C LYS A 38 -17.54 5.41 5.87
N TRP A 39 -17.00 5.59 7.07
CA TRP A 39 -16.27 6.78 7.48
C TRP A 39 -15.07 7.06 6.57
N SER A 40 -14.71 8.34 6.48
CA SER A 40 -13.46 8.75 5.85
C SER A 40 -12.25 8.44 6.72
N VAL A 41 -11.06 8.44 6.13
CA VAL A 41 -9.80 8.29 6.86
C VAL A 41 -9.67 9.35 7.98
N ARG A 42 -10.06 10.60 7.71
CA ARG A 42 -10.11 11.66 8.74
C ARG A 42 -11.12 11.37 9.84
N ASP A 43 -12.29 10.84 9.50
CA ASP A 43 -13.33 10.50 10.49
C ASP A 43 -12.86 9.38 11.42
N VAL A 44 -12.20 8.34 10.87
CA VAL A 44 -11.63 7.24 11.66
C VAL A 44 -10.53 7.75 12.60
N THR A 45 -9.66 8.63 12.10
CA THR A 45 -8.58 9.21 12.91
C THR A 45 -9.14 10.08 14.04
N ALA A 46 -10.13 10.92 13.74
CA ALA A 46 -10.81 11.73 14.75
C ALA A 46 -11.54 10.86 15.77
N HIS A 47 -12.18 9.77 15.35
CA HIS A 47 -12.81 8.81 16.25
C HIS A 47 -11.81 8.23 17.26
N ILE A 48 -10.65 7.75 16.80
CA ILE A 48 -9.60 7.24 17.70
C ILE A 48 -9.09 8.34 18.65
N LEU A 49 -8.79 9.53 18.12
CA LEU A 49 -8.36 10.69 18.92
C LEU A 49 -9.35 11.02 20.04
N ARG A 50 -10.66 11.08 19.75
CA ARG A 50 -11.67 11.45 20.75
C ARG A 50 -11.77 10.40 21.84
N TRP A 51 -11.65 9.11 21.52
CA TRP A 51 -11.60 8.05 22.53
C TRP A 51 -10.34 8.12 23.38
N ASP A 52 -9.18 8.40 22.79
CA ASP A 52 -7.93 8.60 23.52
C ASP A 52 -8.06 9.77 24.51
N ILE A 53 -8.60 10.92 24.09
CA ILE A 53 -8.83 12.07 24.97
C ILE A 53 -9.73 11.67 26.14
N TYR A 54 -10.87 11.02 25.84
CA TYR A 54 -11.85 10.62 26.85
C TYR A 54 -11.24 9.69 27.91
N PHE A 55 -10.61 8.59 27.49
CA PHE A 55 -10.02 7.64 28.44
C PHE A 55 -8.79 8.21 29.16
N TYR A 56 -8.05 9.11 28.52
CA TYR A 56 -6.95 9.79 29.18
C TYR A 56 -7.44 10.66 30.35
N GLU A 57 -8.45 11.50 30.12
CA GLU A 57 -8.98 12.45 31.11
C GLU A 57 -9.79 11.75 32.21
N GLU A 58 -10.67 10.82 31.82
CA GLU A 58 -11.65 10.22 32.72
C GLU A 58 -11.11 8.98 33.46
N ALA A 59 -10.06 8.34 32.94
CA ALA A 59 -9.47 7.12 33.51
C ALA A 59 -7.97 7.26 33.83
N ILE A 60 -7.12 7.30 32.80
CA ILE A 60 -5.66 7.08 32.94
C ILE A 60 -4.99 8.15 33.80
N LEU A 61 -5.36 9.42 33.65
CA LEU A 61 -4.84 10.50 34.48
C LEU A 61 -5.27 10.35 35.95
N LYS A 62 -6.48 9.84 36.19
CA LYS A 62 -7.04 9.64 37.55
C LYS A 62 -6.41 8.46 38.26
N VAL A 63 -6.17 7.36 37.54
CA VAL A 63 -5.37 6.23 38.02
C VAL A 63 -4.01 6.71 38.52
N ARG A 64 -3.30 7.51 37.70
CA ARG A 64 -2.00 8.08 38.09
C ARG A 64 -2.10 8.98 39.33
N ALA A 65 -3.15 9.79 39.42
CA ALA A 65 -3.36 10.73 40.51
C ALA A 65 -3.94 10.09 41.79
N GLY A 66 -4.33 8.81 41.76
CA GLY A 66 -5.05 8.15 42.86
C GLY A 66 -6.45 8.72 43.10
N LEU A 67 -7.08 9.25 42.04
CA LEU A 67 -8.44 9.82 42.10
C LEU A 67 -9.49 8.81 41.61
N PRO A 68 -10.75 8.91 42.07
CA PRO A 68 -11.85 8.11 41.53
C PRO A 68 -12.01 8.32 40.02
N LEU A 69 -12.26 7.23 39.28
CA LEU A 69 -12.52 7.32 37.84
C LEU A 69 -13.87 7.97 37.60
N THR A 70 -14.02 8.62 36.45
CA THR A 70 -15.29 9.24 36.04
C THR A 70 -15.78 8.76 34.68
N VAL A 71 -15.14 7.71 34.14
CA VAL A 71 -15.59 7.01 32.94
C VAL A 71 -17.05 6.61 33.11
N LYS A 72 -17.88 7.00 32.15
CA LYS A 72 -19.29 6.65 32.02
C LYS A 72 -19.56 5.98 30.68
N HIS A 73 -20.67 5.28 30.61
CA HIS A 73 -21.30 4.86 29.37
C HIS A 73 -21.79 6.10 28.62
N LEU A 74 -21.33 6.24 27.38
CA LEU A 74 -21.72 7.31 26.47
C LEU A 74 -22.67 6.78 25.42
N ASP A 75 -23.54 7.64 24.87
CA ASP A 75 -24.18 7.35 23.59
C ASP A 75 -23.10 7.35 22.51
N TYR A 76 -22.71 6.16 22.05
CA TYR A 76 -21.66 6.01 21.05
C TYR A 76 -22.01 6.67 19.71
N ASN A 77 -23.29 6.77 19.35
CA ASN A 77 -23.68 7.41 18.10
C ASN A 77 -23.46 8.93 18.20
N GLU A 78 -23.89 9.53 19.30
CA GLU A 78 -23.66 10.95 19.55
C GLU A 78 -22.16 11.27 19.64
N PHE A 79 -21.40 10.47 20.40
CA PHE A 79 -19.96 10.64 20.56
C PHE A 79 -19.22 10.56 19.22
N ASN A 80 -19.53 9.54 18.41
CA ASN A 80 -18.90 9.35 17.11
C ASN A 80 -19.33 10.44 16.10
N GLU A 81 -20.55 10.97 16.20
CA GLU A 81 -20.98 12.08 15.35
C GLU A 81 -20.24 13.37 15.69
N GLN A 82 -20.01 13.65 16.98
CA GLN A 82 -19.16 14.77 17.39
C GLN A 82 -17.72 14.61 16.89
N ALA A 83 -17.17 13.39 16.90
CA ALA A 83 -15.85 13.10 16.33
C ALA A 83 -15.78 13.43 14.82
N LYS A 84 -16.83 13.13 14.05
CA LYS A 84 -16.90 13.51 12.63
C LYS A 84 -17.04 15.01 12.41
N ILE A 85 -17.83 15.69 13.24
CA ILE A 85 -17.94 17.16 13.17
C ILE A 85 -16.55 17.78 13.39
N TYR A 86 -15.84 17.30 14.43
CA TYR A 86 -14.48 17.72 14.72
C TYR A 86 -13.50 17.41 13.59
N SER A 87 -13.61 16.22 12.99
CA SER A 87 -12.75 15.80 11.88
C SER A 87 -12.79 16.83 10.73
N ARG A 88 -13.96 17.42 10.45
CA ARG A 88 -14.21 18.35 9.35
C ARG A 88 -13.76 19.78 9.65
N SER A 89 -13.76 20.20 10.90
CA SER A 89 -13.33 21.55 11.32
C SER A 89 -11.83 21.68 11.57
N THR A 90 -11.09 20.57 11.57
CA THR A 90 -9.68 20.50 11.97
C THR A 90 -8.80 20.21 10.77
N SER A 91 -7.61 20.83 10.71
CA SER A 91 -6.64 20.54 9.65
C SER A 91 -6.05 19.13 9.82
N ILE A 92 -5.59 18.50 8.73
CA ILE A 92 -4.96 17.16 8.81
C ILE A 92 -3.71 17.19 9.70
N ALA A 93 -2.88 18.23 9.55
CA ALA A 93 -1.66 18.37 10.34
C ALA A 93 -1.95 18.46 11.85
N GLU A 94 -2.98 19.21 12.24
CA GLU A 94 -3.43 19.33 13.63
C GLU A 94 -4.05 18.03 14.14
N LEU A 95 -4.90 17.37 13.33
CA LEU A 95 -5.50 16.09 13.67
C LEU A 95 -4.46 15.00 13.93
N VAL A 96 -3.44 14.90 13.07
CA VAL A 96 -2.31 13.97 13.21
C VAL A 96 -1.50 14.30 14.46
N HIS A 97 -1.19 15.59 14.67
CA HIS A 97 -0.43 16.03 15.83
C HIS A 97 -1.14 15.70 17.14
N GLU A 98 -2.44 16.00 17.24
CA GLU A 98 -3.23 15.71 18.44
C GLU A 98 -3.36 14.21 18.69
N ALA A 99 -3.67 13.42 17.66
CA ALA A 99 -3.77 11.96 17.76
C ALA A 99 -2.47 11.33 18.26
N ALA A 100 -1.33 11.72 17.70
CA ALA A 100 -0.03 11.26 18.16
C ALA A 100 0.29 11.75 19.59
N SER A 101 0.02 13.02 19.88
CA SER A 101 0.35 13.62 21.17
C SER A 101 -0.47 13.04 22.32
N ILE A 102 -1.78 12.82 22.16
CA ILE A 102 -2.60 12.25 23.22
C ILE A 102 -2.22 10.80 23.48
N ARG A 103 -1.98 10.01 22.41
CA ARG A 103 -1.53 8.62 22.54
C ARG A 103 -0.22 8.53 23.30
N LYS A 104 0.73 9.40 22.96
CA LYS A 104 2.01 9.48 23.66
C LYS A 104 1.84 9.79 25.14
N ARG A 105 0.94 10.72 25.49
CA ARG A 105 0.63 11.03 26.90
C ARG A 105 0.04 9.84 27.64
N ILE A 106 -0.83 9.06 27.01
CA ILE A 106 -1.40 7.83 27.59
C ILE A 106 -0.28 6.84 27.87
N ILE A 107 0.55 6.54 26.87
CA ILE A 107 1.68 5.60 26.97
C ILE A 107 2.66 6.04 28.08
N ASP A 108 3.12 7.28 28.05
CA ASP A 108 4.07 7.82 29.03
C ASP A 108 3.49 7.79 30.45
N THR A 109 2.18 8.03 30.59
CA THR A 109 1.48 7.99 31.87
C THR A 109 1.38 6.57 32.41
N ILE A 110 0.98 5.61 31.58
CA ILE A 110 0.88 4.20 31.97
C ILE A 110 2.27 3.62 32.28
N ALA A 111 3.29 3.96 31.49
CA ALA A 111 4.67 3.54 31.72
C ALA A 111 5.16 3.92 33.12
N GLN A 112 4.78 5.10 33.61
CA GLN A 112 5.15 5.63 34.93
C GLN A 112 4.33 5.07 36.10
N LEU A 113 3.24 4.33 35.86
CA LEU A 113 2.48 3.70 36.94
C LEU A 113 3.31 2.63 37.65
N ALA A 114 3.22 2.60 38.98
CA ALA A 114 3.71 1.48 39.78
C ALA A 114 2.99 0.18 39.40
N ASP A 115 3.64 -0.96 39.63
CA ASP A 115 3.08 -2.27 39.29
C ASP A 115 1.73 -2.53 40.01
N GLU A 116 1.60 -2.06 41.24
CA GLU A 116 0.36 -2.15 42.02
C GLU A 116 -0.75 -1.32 41.39
N GLN A 117 -0.45 -0.10 40.92
CA GLN A 117 -1.44 0.75 40.25
C GLN A 117 -1.85 0.19 38.90
N TYR A 118 -0.92 -0.40 38.15
CA TYR A 118 -1.17 -0.97 36.83
C TYR A 118 -2.05 -2.23 36.91
N LYS A 119 -1.88 -3.05 37.96
CA LYS A 119 -2.59 -4.33 38.16
C LYS A 119 -3.84 -4.23 39.03
N ALA A 120 -4.16 -3.04 39.52
CA ALA A 120 -5.33 -2.84 40.39
C ALA A 120 -6.63 -2.78 39.61
N ASP A 121 -7.70 -3.20 40.28
CA ASP A 121 -9.08 -3.02 39.83
C ASP A 121 -9.56 -1.64 40.28
N TYR A 122 -10.04 -0.85 39.33
CA TYR A 122 -10.72 0.41 39.59
C TYR A 122 -12.21 0.25 39.33
N VAL A 123 -13.01 1.17 39.88
CA VAL A 123 -14.45 1.22 39.61
C VAL A 123 -14.74 2.50 38.83
N ASP A 124 -15.39 2.36 37.68
CA ASP A 124 -15.83 3.49 36.87
C ASP A 124 -17.05 4.19 37.49
N ALA A 125 -17.53 5.28 36.88
CA ALA A 125 -18.67 6.03 37.41
C ALA A 125 -20.01 5.28 37.32
N ASP A 126 -20.08 4.21 36.52
CA ASP A 126 -21.26 3.36 36.38
C ASP A 126 -21.18 2.10 37.26
N GLY A 127 -20.08 1.91 37.98
CA GLY A 127 -19.89 0.78 38.89
C GLY A 127 -19.25 -0.45 38.25
N HIS A 128 -18.74 -0.36 37.02
CA HIS A 128 -18.02 -1.46 36.37
C HIS A 128 -16.55 -1.45 36.73
N VAL A 129 -15.93 -2.64 36.65
CA VAL A 129 -14.49 -2.80 36.85
C VAL A 129 -13.73 -2.24 35.66
N PHE A 130 -12.73 -1.42 35.93
CA PHE A 130 -11.78 -0.89 34.96
C PHE A 130 -10.37 -1.37 35.31
N GLU A 131 -9.73 -2.03 34.36
CA GLU A 131 -8.34 -2.49 34.45
C GLU A 131 -7.50 -1.81 33.36
N VAL A 132 -6.36 -1.22 33.75
CA VAL A 132 -5.47 -0.52 32.80
C VAL A 132 -4.94 -1.49 31.74
N SER A 133 -4.60 -2.72 32.12
CA SER A 133 -4.13 -3.75 31.18
C SER A 133 -5.20 -4.15 30.16
N GLN A 134 -6.46 -4.25 30.59
CA GLN A 134 -7.56 -4.63 29.68
C GLN A 134 -7.88 -3.49 28.71
N TYR A 135 -7.90 -2.25 29.20
CA TYR A 135 -8.03 -1.06 28.37
C TYR A 135 -7.01 -1.04 27.21
N ILE A 136 -5.73 -1.26 27.50
CA ILE A 136 -4.68 -1.28 26.46
C ILE A 136 -4.94 -2.41 25.45
N LYS A 137 -5.27 -3.61 25.92
CA LYS A 137 -5.55 -4.78 25.04
C LYS A 137 -6.72 -4.51 24.09
N ASP A 138 -7.81 -3.95 24.62
CA ASP A 138 -9.00 -3.62 23.83
C ASP A 138 -8.69 -2.56 22.77
N PHE A 139 -7.95 -1.51 23.16
CA PHE A 139 -7.63 -0.42 22.25
C PHE A 139 -6.54 -0.77 21.22
N ILE A 140 -5.60 -1.66 21.53
CA ILE A 140 -4.69 -2.23 20.52
C ILE A 140 -5.49 -2.92 19.40
N TRP A 141 -6.44 -3.79 19.76
CA TRP A 141 -7.25 -4.48 18.77
C TRP A 141 -8.10 -3.51 17.95
N HIS A 142 -8.72 -2.54 18.62
CA HIS A 142 -9.51 -1.49 17.99
C HIS A 142 -8.70 -0.69 16.96
N ASP A 143 -7.50 -0.26 17.34
CA ASP A 143 -6.64 0.54 16.47
C ASP A 143 -6.17 -0.29 15.29
N GLN A 144 -5.71 -1.52 15.52
CA GLN A 144 -5.30 -2.43 14.45
C GLN A 144 -6.43 -2.71 13.46
N HIS A 145 -7.67 -2.85 13.94
CA HIS A 145 -8.84 -3.01 13.07
C HIS A 145 -9.02 -1.82 12.13
N HIS A 146 -8.93 -0.59 12.64
CA HIS A 146 -9.09 0.62 11.84
C HIS A 146 -7.87 0.92 10.96
N MET A 147 -6.66 0.68 11.45
CA MET A 147 -5.44 0.77 10.67
C MET A 147 -5.49 -0.17 9.45
N GLU A 148 -5.99 -1.40 9.62
CA GLU A 148 -6.14 -2.34 8.52
C GLU A 148 -7.16 -1.88 7.48
N GLN A 149 -8.26 -1.25 7.91
CA GLN A 149 -9.24 -0.65 6.98
C GLN A 149 -8.60 0.45 6.11
N ILE A 150 -7.78 1.32 6.71
CA ILE A 150 -7.08 2.39 5.99
C ILE A 150 -5.99 1.81 5.08
N LYS A 151 -5.20 0.85 5.56
CA LYS A 151 -4.19 0.15 4.74
C LYS A 151 -4.83 -0.51 3.53
N ARG A 152 -5.96 -1.18 3.70
CA ARG A 152 -6.69 -1.81 2.61
C ARG A 152 -7.15 -0.81 1.55
N LEU A 153 -7.61 0.38 1.94
CA LEU A 153 -7.93 1.46 1.00
C LEU A 153 -6.70 1.84 0.16
N LEU A 154 -5.54 2.04 0.80
CA LEU A 154 -4.30 2.40 0.11
C LEU A 154 -3.82 1.27 -0.83
N HIS A 155 -3.79 0.03 -0.35
CA HIS A 155 -3.38 -1.13 -1.14
C HIS A 155 -4.28 -1.32 -2.37
N PHE A 156 -5.59 -1.12 -2.19
CA PHE A 156 -6.54 -1.20 -3.28
C PHE A 156 -6.27 -0.15 -4.37
N ARG A 157 -5.98 1.09 -3.97
CA ARG A 157 -5.64 2.14 -4.94
C ARG A 157 -4.32 1.83 -5.67
N ILE A 158 -3.31 1.27 -4.99
CA ILE A 158 -2.07 0.84 -5.64
C ILE A 158 -2.34 -0.26 -6.67
N GLU A 159 -3.24 -1.21 -6.37
CA GLU A 159 -3.64 -2.23 -7.35
C GLU A 159 -4.27 -1.61 -8.59
N GLU A 160 -5.23 -0.68 -8.44
CA GLU A 160 -5.84 0.04 -9.57
C GLU A 160 -4.81 0.82 -10.39
N MET A 161 -3.94 1.59 -9.74
CA MET A 161 -2.89 2.33 -10.44
C MET A 161 -1.90 1.38 -11.13
N SER A 162 -1.59 0.23 -10.55
CA SER A 162 -0.71 -0.77 -11.18
C SER A 162 -1.32 -1.39 -12.43
N LEU A 163 -2.65 -1.52 -12.47
CA LEU A 163 -3.37 -2.02 -13.62
C LEU A 163 -3.34 -1.02 -14.78
N ASN A 164 -3.37 0.27 -14.48
CA ASN A 164 -3.33 1.37 -15.45
C ASN A 164 -1.91 1.69 -15.91
N GLY A 165 -0.93 1.66 -14.99
CA GLY A 165 0.47 1.97 -15.25
C GLY A 165 1.16 0.95 -16.14
N TRP A 166 0.71 -0.31 -16.11
CA TRP A 166 1.13 -1.34 -17.05
C TRP A 166 -0.10 -2.01 -17.68
N PRO A 167 -0.73 -1.39 -18.70
CA PRO A 167 -2.04 -1.80 -19.18
C PRO A 167 -2.01 -3.12 -19.96
N ALA A 168 -3.18 -3.72 -20.15
CA ALA A 168 -3.39 -4.83 -21.07
C ALA A 168 -3.99 -4.32 -22.38
N LEU A 169 -3.87 -5.07 -23.48
CA LEU A 169 -4.50 -4.72 -24.76
C LEU A 169 -6.03 -4.80 -24.69
N GLN A 170 -6.54 -5.73 -23.89
CA GLN A 170 -7.96 -5.88 -23.63
C GLN A 170 -8.19 -6.28 -22.17
N THR A 171 -9.21 -5.69 -21.56
CA THR A 171 -9.69 -6.08 -20.23
C THR A 171 -11.18 -6.39 -20.29
N VAL A 172 -11.59 -7.51 -19.71
CA VAL A 172 -12.99 -7.86 -19.48
C VAL A 172 -13.28 -7.72 -18.00
N VAL A 173 -14.30 -6.92 -17.65
CA VAL A 173 -14.82 -6.82 -16.29
C VAL A 173 -15.85 -7.94 -16.10
N TYR A 174 -15.55 -8.90 -15.24
CA TYR A 174 -16.35 -10.10 -15.04
C TYR A 174 -16.69 -10.28 -13.56
N ASP A 175 -17.85 -9.77 -13.15
CA ASP A 175 -18.35 -9.85 -11.77
C ASP A 175 -17.26 -9.39 -10.76
N GLY A 176 -16.69 -8.20 -10.99
CA GLY A 176 -15.62 -7.62 -10.18
C GLY A 176 -14.21 -8.21 -10.36
N TRP A 177 -14.03 -9.24 -11.17
CA TRP A 177 -12.71 -9.70 -11.60
C TRP A 177 -12.32 -9.04 -12.91
N LEU A 178 -11.04 -8.75 -13.09
CA LEU A 178 -10.49 -8.17 -14.31
C LEU A 178 -9.70 -9.23 -15.07
N LEU A 179 -10.22 -9.69 -16.20
CA LEU A 179 -9.55 -10.65 -17.08
C LEU A 179 -8.77 -9.85 -18.14
N ARG A 180 -7.45 -9.92 -18.07
CA ARG A 180 -6.55 -9.10 -18.90
C ARG A 180 -5.86 -9.92 -19.98
N PHE A 181 -5.78 -9.38 -21.18
CA PHE A 181 -5.20 -10.03 -22.36
C PHE A 181 -4.23 -9.08 -23.05
N ALA A 182 -3.02 -9.57 -23.33
CA ALA A 182 -1.98 -8.86 -24.08
C ALA A 182 -1.06 -9.87 -24.77
N GLU A 183 -1.63 -10.74 -25.62
CA GLU A 183 -0.87 -11.66 -26.50
C GLU A 183 0.16 -12.54 -25.75
N GLY A 184 -0.07 -12.86 -24.47
CA GLY A 184 0.83 -13.68 -23.64
C GLY A 184 2.03 -12.93 -23.04
N TYR A 185 2.21 -11.64 -23.33
CA TYR A 185 3.26 -10.79 -22.76
C TYR A 185 2.71 -9.53 -22.08
N THR A 186 2.97 -9.25 -20.81
CA THR A 186 3.63 -10.03 -19.76
C THR A 186 2.58 -10.73 -18.88
N LYS A 187 3.00 -11.51 -17.86
CA LYS A 187 2.06 -12.06 -16.86
C LYS A 187 1.17 -10.98 -16.22
N ARG A 188 1.68 -9.76 -15.97
CA ARG A 188 0.90 -8.65 -15.38
C ARG A 188 -0.26 -8.19 -16.29
N SER A 189 -0.06 -8.25 -17.60
CA SER A 189 -1.07 -7.89 -18.60
C SER A 189 -1.85 -9.09 -19.16
N ASN A 190 -1.56 -10.30 -18.67
CA ASN A 190 -2.18 -11.57 -19.08
C ASN A 190 -2.58 -12.40 -17.85
N SER A 191 -3.31 -11.79 -16.91
CA SER A 191 -3.80 -12.48 -15.71
C SER A 191 -5.19 -12.03 -15.32
N ILE A 192 -5.91 -12.93 -14.66
CA ILE A 192 -7.14 -12.64 -13.93
C ILE A 192 -6.76 -11.96 -12.62
N ASN A 193 -7.32 -10.77 -12.39
CA ASN A 193 -7.07 -9.96 -11.19
C ASN A 193 -8.39 -9.80 -10.42
N PRO A 194 -8.60 -10.57 -9.34
CA PRO A 194 -9.76 -10.46 -8.46
C PRO A 194 -9.61 -9.25 -7.53
N VAL A 195 -9.77 -8.06 -8.10
CA VAL A 195 -9.59 -6.80 -7.37
C VAL A 195 -10.86 -6.45 -6.59
N TYR A 196 -12.02 -6.47 -7.25
CA TYR A 196 -13.30 -6.13 -6.62
C TYR A 196 -14.00 -7.38 -6.04
N GLY A 197 -15.16 -7.18 -5.41
CA GLY A 197 -15.99 -8.27 -4.90
C GLY A 197 -16.52 -9.20 -6.01
N SER A 198 -17.06 -10.35 -5.60
CA SER A 198 -17.60 -11.40 -6.48
C SER A 198 -18.96 -11.83 -5.97
N THR A 199 -19.92 -12.04 -6.87
CA THR A 199 -21.28 -12.51 -6.56
C THR A 199 -21.61 -13.87 -7.16
N LEU A 200 -20.87 -14.30 -8.18
CA LEU A 200 -21.04 -15.62 -8.82
C LEU A 200 -20.43 -16.75 -7.97
N GLN A 201 -20.93 -17.97 -8.19
CA GLN A 201 -20.39 -19.17 -7.55
C GLN A 201 -18.94 -19.40 -8.03
N LEU A 202 -18.02 -19.52 -7.07
CA LEU A 202 -16.57 -19.52 -7.30
C LEU A 202 -16.12 -20.53 -8.36
N ASN A 203 -16.60 -21.77 -8.29
CA ASN A 203 -16.14 -22.84 -9.16
C ASN A 203 -16.56 -22.64 -10.62
N ALA A 204 -17.81 -22.24 -10.85
CA ALA A 204 -18.30 -21.88 -12.17
C ALA A 204 -17.53 -20.68 -12.74
N LYS A 205 -17.24 -19.68 -11.90
CA LYS A 205 -16.51 -18.49 -12.30
C LYS A 205 -15.06 -18.79 -12.72
N ILE A 206 -14.36 -19.65 -11.98
CA ILE A 206 -13.01 -20.12 -12.36
C ILE A 206 -13.08 -20.82 -13.72
N SER A 207 -14.02 -21.75 -13.93
CA SER A 207 -14.17 -22.46 -15.20
C SER A 207 -14.42 -21.50 -16.38
N SER A 208 -15.30 -20.50 -16.23
CA SER A 208 -15.53 -19.50 -17.27
C SER A 208 -14.29 -18.65 -17.58
N CYS A 209 -13.47 -18.34 -16.58
CA CYS A 209 -12.18 -17.67 -16.81
C CYS A 209 -11.22 -18.56 -17.60
N GLU A 210 -11.15 -19.84 -17.27
CA GLU A 210 -10.31 -20.82 -17.96
C GLU A 210 -10.69 -20.95 -19.44
N GLU A 211 -11.98 -21.08 -19.74
CA GLU A 211 -12.50 -21.18 -21.11
C GLU A 211 -12.12 -19.96 -21.95
N LEU A 212 -12.20 -18.74 -21.39
CA LEU A 212 -11.85 -17.51 -22.11
C LEU A 212 -10.34 -17.42 -22.41
N TYR A 213 -9.50 -17.86 -21.49
CA TYR A 213 -8.04 -17.89 -21.68
C TYR A 213 -7.64 -18.96 -22.70
N GLU A 214 -8.25 -20.14 -22.63
CA GLU A 214 -8.05 -21.23 -23.58
C GLU A 214 -8.45 -20.83 -25.02
N GLN A 215 -9.60 -20.17 -25.20
CA GLN A 215 -10.04 -19.64 -26.50
C GLN A 215 -9.05 -18.62 -27.11
N LYS A 216 -8.26 -17.96 -26.27
CA LYS A 216 -7.21 -17.02 -26.68
C LYS A 216 -5.84 -17.69 -26.85
N GLY A 217 -5.73 -18.99 -26.59
CA GLY A 217 -4.48 -19.74 -26.68
C GLY A 217 -3.45 -19.35 -25.62
N ILE A 218 -3.88 -18.76 -24.50
CA ILE A 218 -3.01 -18.36 -23.39
C ILE A 218 -3.35 -19.12 -22.11
N ARG A 219 -2.35 -19.32 -21.24
CA ARG A 219 -2.56 -20.04 -19.97
C ARG A 219 -3.32 -19.18 -18.97
N SER A 220 -4.24 -19.80 -18.24
CA SER A 220 -4.91 -19.17 -17.10
C SER A 220 -3.93 -18.84 -15.99
N VAL A 221 -3.89 -17.56 -15.60
CA VAL A 221 -3.04 -17.03 -14.54
C VAL A 221 -3.89 -16.18 -13.61
N PHE A 222 -3.93 -16.48 -12.32
CA PHE A 222 -4.65 -15.68 -11.33
C PHE A 222 -3.66 -14.92 -10.45
N LYS A 223 -3.84 -13.61 -10.29
CA LYS A 223 -3.12 -12.80 -9.29
C LYS A 223 -3.82 -12.95 -7.95
N ILE A 224 -3.07 -13.30 -6.90
CA ILE A 224 -3.58 -13.47 -5.54
C ILE A 224 -2.91 -12.45 -4.63
N THR A 225 -3.72 -11.63 -3.98
CA THR A 225 -3.31 -10.67 -2.93
C THR A 225 -3.77 -11.16 -1.56
N PRO A 226 -3.23 -10.63 -0.44
CA PRO A 226 -3.65 -11.03 0.91
C PRO A 226 -5.10 -10.69 1.25
N PHE A 227 -5.70 -9.77 0.49
CA PHE A 227 -7.05 -9.26 0.67
C PHE A 227 -7.99 -9.67 -0.48
N VAL A 228 -7.62 -10.70 -1.25
CA VAL A 228 -8.40 -11.23 -2.37
C VAL A 228 -9.79 -11.69 -1.91
N GLN A 229 -10.80 -11.51 -2.77
CA GLN A 229 -12.16 -11.99 -2.51
C GLN A 229 -12.68 -12.88 -3.65
N PRO A 230 -13.28 -14.04 -3.34
CA PRO A 230 -13.46 -14.62 -2.00
C PRO A 230 -12.13 -15.11 -1.39
N THR A 231 -12.03 -15.15 -0.06
CA THR A 231 -10.80 -15.53 0.67
C THR A 231 -10.36 -16.98 0.38
N SER A 232 -11.28 -17.86 -0.03
CA SER A 232 -11.00 -19.26 -0.39
C SER A 232 -10.40 -19.44 -1.79
N LEU A 233 -10.26 -18.38 -2.60
CA LEU A 233 -9.81 -18.49 -3.98
C LEU A 233 -8.43 -19.15 -4.13
N ASP A 234 -7.47 -18.78 -3.27
CA ASP A 234 -6.10 -19.32 -3.39
C ASP A 234 -6.04 -20.83 -3.14
N GLU A 235 -6.77 -21.31 -2.13
CA GLU A 235 -6.86 -22.73 -1.77
C GLU A 235 -7.61 -23.54 -2.83
N GLU A 236 -8.69 -22.99 -3.40
CA GLU A 236 -9.45 -23.63 -4.47
C GLU A 236 -8.59 -23.77 -5.74
N LEU A 237 -7.84 -22.73 -6.12
CA LEU A 237 -6.90 -22.81 -7.25
C LEU A 237 -5.80 -23.85 -7.00
N ALA A 238 -5.25 -23.91 -5.78
CA ALA A 238 -4.26 -24.93 -5.42
C ALA A 238 -4.84 -26.35 -5.56
N THR A 239 -6.07 -26.57 -5.10
CA THR A 239 -6.79 -27.87 -5.23
C THR A 239 -7.01 -28.25 -6.69
N ARG A 240 -7.17 -27.27 -7.58
CA ARG A 240 -7.27 -27.44 -9.04
C ARG A 240 -5.92 -27.63 -9.74
N GLY A 241 -4.83 -27.74 -9.00
CA GLY A 241 -3.49 -27.99 -9.54
C GLY A 241 -2.74 -26.73 -10.00
N TYR A 242 -3.20 -25.53 -9.62
CA TYR A 242 -2.45 -24.30 -9.90
C TYR A 242 -1.24 -24.17 -8.98
N GLU A 243 -0.09 -23.93 -9.58
CA GLU A 243 1.16 -23.71 -8.85
C GLU A 243 1.34 -22.25 -8.50
N LEU A 244 1.86 -22.01 -7.30
CA LEU A 244 2.25 -20.67 -6.86
C LEU A 244 3.60 -20.32 -7.47
N ILE A 245 3.66 -19.18 -8.16
CA ILE A 245 4.90 -18.65 -8.75
C ILE A 245 5.04 -17.15 -8.50
N ASP A 246 6.27 -16.65 -8.66
CA ASP A 246 6.65 -15.23 -8.63
C ASP A 246 6.05 -14.43 -7.46
N ARG A 247 6.35 -14.84 -6.23
CA ARG A 247 6.07 -13.99 -5.06
C ARG A 247 6.66 -12.60 -5.33
N THR A 248 5.82 -11.59 -5.23
CA THR A 248 6.14 -10.22 -5.61
C THR A 248 5.79 -9.31 -4.44
N ILE A 249 6.72 -8.43 -4.10
CA ILE A 249 6.57 -7.45 -3.03
C ILE A 249 6.15 -6.13 -3.67
N VAL A 250 5.05 -5.57 -3.18
CA VAL A 250 4.68 -4.18 -3.45
C VAL A 250 5.40 -3.29 -2.46
N LYS A 251 6.13 -2.30 -2.95
CA LYS A 251 6.85 -1.34 -2.12
C LYS A 251 6.44 0.08 -2.46
N THR A 252 6.45 0.95 -1.46
CA THR A 252 6.14 2.39 -1.61
C THR A 252 7.25 3.25 -1.04
N ILE A 253 7.25 4.54 -1.41
CA ILE A 253 8.14 5.55 -0.85
C ILE A 253 7.44 6.90 -0.87
N HIS A 254 7.55 7.66 0.21
CA HIS A 254 7.23 9.09 0.16
C HIS A 254 8.35 9.80 -0.61
N LEU A 255 8.02 10.50 -1.69
CA LEU A 255 9.03 11.16 -2.52
C LEU A 255 9.83 12.19 -1.71
N SER A 256 9.28 12.76 -0.63
CA SER A 256 10.02 13.63 0.29
C SER A 256 11.26 12.97 0.91
N ASP A 257 11.29 11.63 1.05
CA ASP A 257 12.44 10.87 1.55
C ASP A 257 13.44 10.48 0.44
N ALA A 258 13.01 10.53 -0.82
CA ALA A 258 13.84 10.11 -1.94
C ALA A 258 15.03 11.07 -2.14
N LEU A 259 16.24 10.48 -2.19
CA LEU A 259 17.48 11.19 -2.47
C LEU A 259 17.41 11.94 -3.81
N SER A 260 18.19 13.01 -3.94
CA SER A 260 18.35 13.68 -5.24
C SER A 260 19.28 12.87 -6.14
N PRO A 261 18.97 12.72 -7.44
CA PRO A 261 19.87 12.08 -8.38
C PRO A 261 21.15 12.91 -8.56
N LYS A 262 22.24 12.24 -8.92
CA LYS A 262 23.47 12.90 -9.40
C LYS A 262 23.29 13.29 -10.87
N ALA A 263 24.03 14.30 -11.30
CA ALA A 263 24.09 14.68 -12.71
C ALA A 263 24.50 13.47 -13.56
N ALA A 264 23.71 13.18 -14.59
CA ALA A 264 23.95 12.10 -15.53
C ALA A 264 23.34 12.48 -16.88
N GLU A 265 23.83 11.85 -17.95
CA GLU A 265 23.23 11.96 -19.27
C GLU A 265 21.98 11.07 -19.33
N ILE A 266 20.80 11.66 -19.12
CA ILE A 266 19.53 10.94 -19.14
C ILE A 266 18.57 11.57 -20.14
N TRP A 267 17.93 10.74 -20.94
CA TRP A 267 16.86 11.14 -21.84
C TRP A 267 15.54 10.74 -21.21
N LEU A 268 14.63 11.71 -21.06
CA LEU A 268 13.31 11.55 -20.46
C LEU A 268 12.27 11.98 -21.50
N GLU A 269 11.58 11.00 -22.08
CA GLU A 269 10.60 11.23 -23.14
C GLU A 269 9.20 10.85 -22.65
N GLN A 270 8.18 11.63 -23.02
CA GLN A 270 6.79 11.37 -22.63
C GLN A 270 6.03 10.49 -23.62
N GLU A 271 6.66 10.19 -24.75
CA GLU A 271 6.15 9.31 -25.78
C GLU A 271 6.98 8.02 -25.81
N VAL A 272 6.36 6.94 -26.27
CA VAL A 272 7.03 5.64 -26.41
C VAL A 272 7.80 5.66 -27.74
N SER A 273 9.03 6.17 -27.70
CA SER A 273 9.84 6.33 -28.91
C SER A 273 10.48 5.03 -29.39
N GLU A 274 10.92 5.01 -30.66
CA GLU A 274 11.73 3.90 -31.19
C GLU A 274 13.00 3.67 -30.37
N ASN A 275 13.68 4.75 -29.96
CA ASN A 275 14.91 4.68 -29.18
C ASN A 275 14.71 3.94 -27.86
N TRP A 276 13.62 4.25 -27.15
CA TRP A 276 13.30 3.58 -25.90
C TRP A 276 12.87 2.13 -26.11
N LEU A 277 12.06 1.86 -27.13
CA LEU A 277 11.66 0.50 -27.48
C LEU A 277 12.84 -0.39 -27.88
N ASP A 278 13.83 0.18 -28.56
CA ASP A 278 15.07 -0.53 -28.92
C ASP A 278 15.93 -0.79 -27.69
N ALA A 279 16.09 0.20 -26.80
CA ALA A 279 16.82 0.03 -25.55
C ALA A 279 16.20 -1.06 -24.66
N VAL A 280 14.88 -1.02 -24.44
CA VAL A 280 14.21 -2.05 -23.62
C VAL A 280 14.21 -3.41 -24.30
N ALA A 281 14.08 -3.48 -25.64
CA ALA A 281 14.17 -4.74 -26.37
C ALA A 281 15.55 -5.39 -26.21
N VAL A 282 16.63 -4.62 -26.28
CA VAL A 282 17.99 -5.12 -26.08
C VAL A 282 18.22 -5.52 -24.62
N PHE A 283 17.92 -4.65 -23.66
CA PHE A 283 18.24 -4.89 -22.25
C PHE A 283 17.40 -6.00 -21.62
N SER A 284 16.12 -6.12 -22.02
CA SER A 284 15.20 -7.16 -21.56
C SER A 284 15.15 -8.39 -22.46
N ARG A 285 15.85 -8.38 -23.60
CA ARG A 285 15.88 -9.44 -24.61
C ARG A 285 14.49 -9.79 -25.15
N LEU A 286 13.73 -8.76 -25.53
CA LEU A 286 12.38 -8.93 -26.07
C LEU A 286 12.43 -9.49 -27.49
N THR A 287 11.44 -10.31 -27.85
CA THR A 287 11.18 -10.66 -29.25
C THR A 287 10.53 -9.49 -29.99
N ASP A 288 10.54 -9.51 -31.32
CA ASP A 288 9.87 -8.48 -32.14
C ASP A 288 8.36 -8.38 -31.83
N GLU A 289 7.73 -9.52 -31.57
CA GLU A 289 6.33 -9.59 -31.14
C GLU A 289 6.14 -8.90 -29.79
N GLN A 290 6.97 -9.22 -28.78
CA GLN A 290 6.89 -8.59 -27.46
C GLN A 290 7.18 -7.09 -27.50
N ARG A 291 8.11 -6.65 -28.35
CA ARG A 291 8.37 -5.22 -28.61
C ARG A 291 7.12 -4.54 -29.18
N SER A 292 6.46 -5.17 -30.16
CA SER A 292 5.21 -4.69 -30.76
C SER A 292 4.06 -4.62 -29.75
N THR A 293 3.88 -5.67 -28.94
CA THR A 293 2.88 -5.68 -27.86
C THR A 293 3.17 -4.59 -26.81
N THR A 294 4.44 -4.41 -26.42
CA THR A 294 4.87 -3.34 -25.49
C THR A 294 4.48 -1.97 -26.01
N ARG A 295 4.77 -1.68 -27.28
CA ARG A 295 4.35 -0.44 -27.93
C ARG A 295 2.84 -0.24 -27.83
N LYS A 296 2.05 -1.20 -28.32
CA LYS A 296 0.58 -1.09 -28.35
C LYS A 296 -0.01 -0.82 -26.95
N MET A 297 0.51 -1.51 -25.93
CA MET A 297 0.07 -1.31 -24.54
C MET A 297 0.35 0.11 -24.05
N LEU A 298 1.56 0.62 -24.26
CA LEU A 298 2.00 1.88 -23.63
C LEU A 298 1.62 3.13 -24.43
N GLU A 299 1.58 3.07 -25.76
CA GLU A 299 1.22 4.22 -26.61
C GLU A 299 -0.20 4.71 -26.33
N GLN A 300 -1.14 3.79 -26.10
CA GLN A 300 -2.56 4.10 -25.88
C GLN A 300 -2.88 4.62 -24.48
N SER A 301 -1.92 4.59 -23.54
CA SER A 301 -2.16 5.08 -22.18
C SER A 301 -2.40 6.60 -22.17
N PRO A 302 -3.51 7.07 -21.58
CA PRO A 302 -3.82 8.50 -21.43
C PRO A 302 -3.10 9.15 -20.23
N LEU A 303 -2.36 8.38 -19.44
CA LEU A 303 -1.69 8.86 -18.24
C LEU A 303 -0.35 9.52 -18.58
N ASP A 304 0.05 10.47 -17.73
CA ASP A 304 1.37 11.08 -17.77
C ASP A 304 2.43 9.99 -17.60
N LYS A 305 3.29 9.82 -18.60
CA LYS A 305 4.27 8.75 -18.65
C LYS A 305 5.66 9.27 -18.98
N CYS A 306 6.67 8.51 -18.61
CA CYS A 306 8.06 8.79 -18.93
C CYS A 306 8.80 7.52 -19.32
N CYS A 307 9.34 7.53 -20.53
CA CYS A 307 10.31 6.59 -21.05
C CYS A 307 11.70 7.17 -20.79
N ALA A 308 12.49 6.50 -19.95
CA ALA A 308 13.81 6.98 -19.54
C ALA A 308 14.93 6.10 -20.11
N ILE A 309 15.98 6.73 -20.62
CA ILE A 309 17.24 6.07 -21.04
C ILE A 309 18.41 6.81 -20.40
N LEU A 310 19.17 6.12 -19.56
CA LEU A 310 20.40 6.61 -18.96
C LEU A 310 21.58 6.21 -19.84
N HIS A 311 22.47 7.18 -20.08
CA HIS A 311 23.68 7.02 -20.86
C HIS A 311 24.94 7.16 -19.99
N ASP A 312 26.00 6.44 -20.38
CA ASP A 312 27.36 6.59 -19.87
C ASP A 312 28.28 6.88 -21.07
N ASN A 313 28.78 8.11 -21.17
CA ASN A 313 29.57 8.59 -22.30
C ASN A 313 28.88 8.38 -23.67
N GLY A 314 27.60 8.75 -23.79
CA GLY A 314 26.79 8.58 -25.00
C GLY A 314 26.32 7.15 -25.29
N ILE A 315 26.65 6.17 -24.44
CA ILE A 315 26.20 4.77 -24.60
C ILE A 315 24.99 4.52 -23.69
N PRO A 316 23.84 4.04 -24.20
CA PRO A 316 22.73 3.61 -23.36
C PRO A 316 23.17 2.49 -22.40
N VAL A 317 22.98 2.67 -21.09
CA VAL A 317 23.38 1.70 -20.06
C VAL A 317 22.24 1.22 -19.18
N ALA A 318 21.14 1.98 -19.09
CA ALA A 318 19.94 1.57 -18.39
C ALA A 318 18.69 2.22 -19.01
N CYS A 319 17.55 1.56 -18.93
CA CYS A 319 16.27 2.13 -19.31
C CYS A 319 15.19 1.79 -18.29
N GLY A 320 14.12 2.59 -18.28
CA GLY A 320 13.00 2.42 -17.37
C GLY A 320 11.76 3.13 -17.87
N TYR A 321 10.63 2.83 -17.24
CA TYR A 321 9.34 3.44 -17.53
C TYR A 321 8.70 3.92 -16.23
N ALA A 322 8.03 5.07 -16.29
CA ALA A 322 7.25 5.59 -15.18
C ALA A 322 5.88 6.08 -15.65
N VAL A 323 4.90 5.99 -14.76
CA VAL A 323 3.54 6.52 -14.97
C VAL A 323 3.09 7.27 -13.74
N ILE A 324 2.42 8.40 -13.93
CA ILE A 324 1.82 9.19 -12.88
C ILE A 324 0.31 9.06 -12.92
N GLU A 325 -0.27 8.74 -11.76
CA GLU A 325 -1.71 8.71 -11.53
C GLU A 325 -1.98 9.20 -10.10
N ASP A 326 -2.93 10.13 -9.91
CA ASP A 326 -3.35 10.63 -8.60
C ASP A 326 -2.24 11.13 -7.66
N GLY A 327 -1.14 11.65 -8.20
CA GLY A 327 0.00 12.10 -7.39
C GLY A 327 0.92 10.96 -6.93
N TRP A 328 0.75 9.77 -7.50
CA TRP A 328 1.67 8.63 -7.35
C TRP A 328 2.47 8.43 -8.63
N ILE A 329 3.75 8.08 -8.50
CA ILE A 329 4.59 7.59 -9.59
C ILE A 329 4.81 6.08 -9.47
N GLY A 330 4.31 5.32 -10.44
CA GLY A 330 4.61 3.90 -10.59
C GLY A 330 5.85 3.70 -11.44
N ILE A 331 6.79 2.86 -10.99
CA ILE A 331 8.05 2.58 -11.70
C ILE A 331 8.05 1.15 -12.25
N TYR A 332 8.37 1.01 -13.54
CA TYR A 332 8.26 -0.23 -14.30
C TYR A 332 9.50 -0.46 -15.20
N ASP A 333 9.74 -1.72 -15.53
CA ASP A 333 10.78 -2.18 -16.47
C ASP A 333 12.15 -1.51 -16.30
N ILE A 334 12.57 -1.38 -15.04
CA ILE A 334 13.91 -0.90 -14.68
C ILE A 334 14.94 -1.97 -15.01
N VAL A 335 15.74 -1.71 -16.05
CA VAL A 335 16.77 -2.64 -16.51
C VAL A 335 18.09 -1.90 -16.76
N THR A 336 19.17 -2.49 -16.27
CA THR A 336 20.55 -2.07 -16.58
C THR A 336 21.20 -3.14 -17.46
N ASP A 337 21.88 -2.70 -18.51
CA ASP A 337 22.67 -3.55 -19.40
C ASP A 337 23.59 -4.46 -18.55
N PRO A 338 23.60 -5.78 -18.78
CA PRO A 338 24.45 -6.74 -18.07
C PRO A 338 25.91 -6.31 -17.90
N ASN A 339 26.50 -5.66 -18.90
CA ASN A 339 27.91 -5.22 -18.91
C ASN A 339 28.18 -4.00 -18.02
N TYR A 340 27.12 -3.27 -17.64
CA TYR A 340 27.18 -2.03 -16.87
C TYR A 340 26.54 -2.14 -15.47
N ARG A 341 26.14 -3.35 -15.05
CA ARG A 341 25.58 -3.60 -13.72
C ARG A 341 26.58 -3.32 -12.59
N ASN A 342 26.04 -3.12 -11.39
CA ASN A 342 26.80 -2.83 -10.15
C ASN A 342 27.63 -1.53 -10.19
N ARG A 343 27.29 -0.58 -11.06
CA ARG A 343 27.93 0.74 -11.17
C ARG A 343 27.04 1.90 -10.70
N GLY A 344 25.86 1.61 -10.16
CA GLY A 344 24.90 2.61 -9.67
C GLY A 344 23.92 3.16 -10.71
N PHE A 345 23.96 2.70 -11.97
CA PHE A 345 23.07 3.21 -13.03
C PHE A 345 21.58 2.95 -12.77
N GLY A 346 21.21 1.76 -12.29
CA GLY A 346 19.81 1.49 -11.91
C GLY A 346 19.30 2.41 -10.80
N GLU A 347 20.16 2.77 -9.83
CA GLU A 347 19.83 3.74 -8.78
C GLU A 347 19.65 5.13 -9.34
N GLN A 348 20.58 5.60 -10.17
CA GLN A 348 20.45 6.92 -10.79
C GLN A 348 19.21 7.02 -11.68
N LEU A 349 18.93 5.99 -12.48
CA LEU A 349 17.73 5.94 -13.31
C LEU A 349 16.45 6.11 -12.48
N VAL A 350 16.30 5.35 -11.38
CA VAL A 350 15.11 5.47 -10.52
C VAL A 350 15.06 6.83 -9.85
N LEU A 351 16.16 7.36 -9.32
CA LEU A 351 16.17 8.69 -8.69
C LEU A 351 15.81 9.81 -9.67
N HIS A 352 16.24 9.72 -10.93
CA HIS A 352 15.85 10.67 -11.99
C HIS A 352 14.36 10.54 -12.34
N LEU A 353 13.82 9.32 -12.43
CA LEU A 353 12.37 9.12 -12.62
C LEU A 353 11.56 9.68 -11.45
N LEU A 354 12.00 9.47 -10.21
CA LEU A 354 11.35 10.05 -9.02
C LEU A 354 11.44 11.58 -9.03
N GLN A 355 12.58 12.16 -9.43
CA GLN A 355 12.71 13.61 -9.59
C GLN A 355 11.78 14.16 -10.68
N TRP A 356 11.66 13.47 -11.81
CA TRP A 356 10.70 13.80 -12.86
C TRP A 356 9.26 13.75 -12.33
N GLY A 357 8.93 12.71 -11.56
CA GLY A 357 7.64 12.57 -10.87
C GLY A 357 7.33 13.72 -9.94
N LYS A 358 8.29 14.11 -9.09
CA LYS A 358 8.16 15.29 -8.19
C LYS A 358 7.84 16.55 -8.99
N GLY A 359 8.54 16.77 -10.11
CA GLY A 359 8.31 17.92 -11.00
C GLY A 359 6.93 17.94 -11.65
N ARG A 360 6.22 16.81 -11.64
CA ARG A 360 4.86 16.61 -12.17
C ARG A 360 3.80 16.51 -11.07
N GLY A 361 4.16 16.79 -9.82
CA GLY A 361 3.23 16.78 -8.69
C GLY A 361 3.02 15.42 -8.04
N ALA A 362 3.82 14.40 -8.38
CA ALA A 362 3.82 13.17 -7.60
C ALA A 362 4.47 13.41 -6.23
N THR A 363 3.82 12.92 -5.18
CA THR A 363 4.30 12.94 -3.78
C THR A 363 4.63 11.55 -3.28
N GLU A 364 4.10 10.52 -3.93
CA GLU A 364 4.23 9.12 -3.53
C GLU A 364 4.77 8.28 -4.69
N GLY A 365 5.50 7.21 -4.39
CA GLY A 365 6.06 6.30 -5.39
C GLY A 365 5.71 4.87 -5.04
N TYR A 366 5.48 4.03 -6.06
CA TYR A 366 5.27 2.59 -5.85
C TYR A 366 5.97 1.75 -6.93
N LEU A 367 6.24 0.50 -6.58
CA LEU A 367 6.78 -0.51 -7.50
C LEU A 367 6.40 -1.93 -7.07
N LEU A 368 6.48 -2.85 -8.03
CA LEU A 368 6.19 -4.27 -7.86
C LEU A 368 7.43 -5.09 -8.24
N VAL A 369 8.09 -5.71 -7.25
CA VAL A 369 9.37 -6.41 -7.44
C VAL A 369 9.29 -7.87 -6.99
N VAL A 370 9.73 -8.79 -7.85
CA VAL A 370 9.79 -10.22 -7.51
C VAL A 370 10.72 -10.41 -6.32
N LYS A 371 10.25 -11.14 -5.30
CA LYS A 371 10.95 -11.38 -4.03
C LYS A 371 12.33 -11.99 -4.22
N ASP A 372 12.46 -12.93 -5.16
CA ASP A 372 13.72 -13.61 -5.45
C ASP A 372 14.70 -12.77 -6.29
N ASN A 373 14.29 -11.58 -6.77
CA ASN A 373 15.20 -10.63 -7.41
C ASN A 373 16.00 -9.86 -6.36
N ALA A 374 16.98 -10.52 -5.75
CA ALA A 374 17.77 -9.94 -4.66
C ALA A 374 18.51 -8.65 -5.06
N ALA A 375 18.92 -8.53 -6.32
CA ALA A 375 19.60 -7.32 -6.81
C ALA A 375 18.66 -6.10 -6.84
N ALA A 376 17.45 -6.27 -7.40
CA ALA A 376 16.46 -5.20 -7.43
C ALA A 376 15.93 -4.86 -6.04
N ASN A 377 15.71 -5.85 -5.16
CA ASN A 377 15.27 -5.59 -3.80
C ASN A 377 16.29 -4.74 -3.02
N ARG A 378 17.58 -5.09 -3.05
CA ARG A 378 18.63 -4.27 -2.43
C ARG A 378 18.69 -2.85 -2.99
N LEU A 379 18.47 -2.70 -4.30
CA LEU A 379 18.41 -1.38 -4.94
C LEU A 379 17.27 -0.53 -4.37
N TYR A 380 16.05 -1.09 -4.33
CA TYR A 380 14.88 -0.35 -3.85
C TYR A 380 14.94 -0.06 -2.35
N ASP A 381 15.45 -1.00 -1.54
CA ASP A 381 15.68 -0.79 -0.11
C ASP A 381 16.69 0.35 0.12
N LYS A 382 17.76 0.42 -0.69
CA LYS A 382 18.75 1.51 -0.63
C LYS A 382 18.14 2.87 -0.98
N ILE A 383 17.18 2.92 -1.90
CA ILE A 383 16.50 4.17 -2.29
C ILE A 383 15.52 4.64 -1.19
N GLY A 384 15.09 3.73 -0.31
CA GLY A 384 14.15 4.03 0.78
C GLY A 384 12.73 3.48 0.54
N TYR A 385 12.54 2.60 -0.44
CA TYR A 385 11.26 1.92 -0.62
C TYR A 385 10.99 0.95 0.54
N VAL A 386 9.78 1.00 1.09
CA VAL A 386 9.32 0.15 2.19
C VAL A 386 8.27 -0.87 1.70
N PRO A 387 8.31 -2.13 2.15
CA PRO A 387 7.34 -3.14 1.75
C PRO A 387 5.95 -2.87 2.35
N GLN A 388 4.91 -3.06 1.52
CA GLN A 388 3.51 -2.89 1.92
C GLN A 388 2.80 -4.26 2.04
N TYR A 389 2.81 -5.04 0.97
CA TYR A 389 2.24 -6.39 0.94
C TYR A 389 2.91 -7.26 -0.12
N GLU A 390 2.73 -8.57 0.00
CA GLU A 390 3.15 -9.54 -1.01
C GLU A 390 1.93 -10.05 -1.80
N TYR A 391 2.10 -10.27 -3.09
CA TYR A 391 1.15 -11.01 -3.92
C TYR A 391 1.88 -12.12 -4.69
N TRP A 392 1.15 -13.07 -5.25
CA TRP A 392 1.72 -14.12 -6.09
C TRP A 392 0.79 -14.43 -7.27
N TYR A 393 1.27 -15.24 -8.20
CA TYR A 393 0.44 -15.80 -9.25
C TYR A 393 0.17 -17.29 -8.98
N ARG A 394 -1.04 -17.72 -9.31
CA ARG A 394 -1.42 -19.12 -9.48
C ARG A 394 -1.47 -19.40 -10.97
N VAL A 395 -0.67 -20.37 -11.44
CA VAL A 395 -0.59 -20.72 -12.86
C VAL A 395 -0.90 -22.19 -13.08
N LYS A 396 -1.76 -22.46 -14.07
CA LYS A 396 -2.08 -23.83 -14.49
C LYS A 396 -0.88 -24.40 -15.26
N LYS A 397 -0.47 -25.62 -14.88
CA LYS A 397 0.63 -26.35 -15.54
C LYS A 397 0.38 -26.53 -17.03
#